data_AF-A0A7Y0N3Z3-F1
#
_entry.id   AF-A0A7Y0N3Z3-F1
#
_cell.length_a   1.000
_cell.length_b   1.000
_cell.length_c   1.000
_cell.angle_alpha   90.00
_cell.angle_beta   90.00
_cell.angle_gamma   90.00
#
_symmetry.space_group_name_H-M   'P 1'
#
loop_
_entity.id
_entity.type
_entity.pdbx_description
1 polymer ?
#
loop_
_entity_poly.entity_id
_entity_poly.type
_entity_poly.pdbx_seq_one_letter_code
_entity_poly.pdbx_strand_id
1 'polypeptide(L)'
;KPNSRHMLEHIERLKSWQALDLPAGIERQVHQNRLLKIAREGGQMTPADLAKFEVQRRYATLVALAIEGMATVTDEIIDLHDRIIGKLFNAAKNKHQQQFQASGKAINDKVRMYGRIGQALIEAKQSGSDPFAAIEAVMPWDTFAASVT
;
A
#
# COMPACT_ATOMS: atom_id res chain seq x y z
N LYS A 1 -7.43 6.83 -9.00
CA LYS A 1 -6.37 5.83 -8.63
C LYS A 1 -6.00 6.04 -7.17
N PRO A 2 -5.68 5.04 -6.33
CA PRO A 2 -5.38 5.32 -4.93
C PRO A 2 -4.03 6.05 -4.82
N ASN A 3 -4.07 7.35 -4.57
CA ASN A 3 -2.91 8.23 -4.41
C ASN A 3 -3.29 9.45 -3.55
N SER A 4 -2.28 10.21 -3.14
CA SER A 4 -2.44 11.39 -2.27
C SER A 4 -3.36 12.46 -2.85
N ARG A 5 -3.37 12.66 -4.17
CA ARG A 5 -4.27 13.64 -4.81
C ARG A 5 -5.74 13.29 -4.59
N HIS A 6 -6.12 12.04 -4.82
CA HIS A 6 -7.49 11.62 -4.58
C HIS A 6 -7.86 11.66 -3.09
N MET A 7 -6.90 11.38 -2.20
CA MET A 7 -7.12 11.55 -0.75
C MET A 7 -7.50 13.00 -0.43
N LEU A 8 -6.77 13.97 -0.99
CA LEU A 8 -7.09 15.39 -0.81
C LEU A 8 -8.49 15.72 -1.35
N GLU A 9 -8.87 15.19 -2.52
CA GLU A 9 -10.21 15.39 -3.09
C GLU A 9 -11.32 14.90 -2.13
N HIS A 10 -11.18 13.71 -1.51
CA HIS A 10 -12.15 13.23 -0.54
C HIS A 10 -12.14 14.04 0.77
N ILE A 11 -10.96 14.48 1.23
CA ILE A 11 -10.85 15.36 2.41
C ILE A 11 -11.57 16.69 2.17
N GLU A 12 -11.41 17.31 1.00
CA GLU A 12 -12.11 18.55 0.68
C GLU A 12 -13.63 18.35 0.57
N ARG A 13 -14.08 17.21 0.05
CA ARG A 13 -15.50 16.83 0.09
C ARG A 13 -16.01 16.70 1.54
N LEU A 14 -15.24 16.05 2.42
CA LEU A 14 -15.62 15.92 3.84
C LEU A 14 -15.68 17.28 4.54
N LYS A 15 -14.69 18.15 4.30
CA LYS A 15 -14.69 19.52 4.81
C LYS A 15 -15.92 20.31 4.34
N SER A 16 -16.35 20.10 3.10
CA SER A 16 -17.53 20.76 2.54
C SER A 16 -18.81 20.37 3.28
N TRP A 17 -18.92 19.09 3.69
CA TRP A 17 -20.01 18.64 4.56
C TRP A 17 -19.88 19.17 6.00
N GLN A 18 -18.68 19.14 6.57
CA GLN A 18 -18.42 19.65 7.92
C GLN A 18 -18.68 21.15 8.05
N ALA A 19 -18.49 21.92 6.98
CA ALA A 19 -18.80 23.34 6.92
C ALA A 19 -20.30 23.65 7.08
N LEU A 20 -21.19 22.65 7.01
CA LEU A 20 -22.61 22.81 7.37
C LEU A 20 -22.82 23.03 8.88
N ASP A 21 -21.80 22.73 9.70
CA ASP A 21 -21.76 22.99 11.14
C ASP A 21 -23.02 22.49 11.88
N LEU A 22 -23.41 21.25 11.56
CA LEU A 22 -24.57 20.63 12.18
C LEU A 22 -24.31 20.41 13.68
N PRO A 23 -25.31 20.63 14.56
CA PRO A 23 -25.14 20.42 16.00
C PRO A 23 -24.65 19.00 16.30
N ALA A 24 -23.60 18.90 17.13
CA ALA A 24 -23.04 17.61 17.52
C ALA A 24 -24.11 16.73 18.19
N GLY A 25 -24.26 15.49 17.72
CA GLY A 25 -25.22 14.55 18.26
C GLY A 25 -26.65 14.71 17.73
N ILE A 26 -26.91 15.60 16.77
CA ILE A 26 -28.23 15.75 16.15
C ILE A 26 -28.73 14.44 15.53
N GLU A 27 -27.82 13.60 15.03
CA GLU A 27 -28.10 12.27 14.49
C GLU A 27 -28.67 11.30 15.53
N ARG A 28 -28.47 11.57 16.83
CA ARG A 28 -28.92 10.73 17.95
C ARG A 28 -30.33 11.08 18.43
N GLN A 29 -30.89 12.18 17.94
CA GLN A 29 -32.27 12.58 18.28
C GLN A 29 -33.31 11.64 17.67
N VAL A 30 -32.93 10.91 16.62
CA VAL A 30 -33.78 9.95 15.92
C VAL A 30 -33.03 8.63 15.80
N HIS A 31 -33.75 7.51 15.80
CA HIS A 31 -33.14 6.21 15.60
C HIS A 31 -32.38 6.13 14.26
N GLN A 32 -31.18 5.56 14.26
CA GLN A 32 -30.29 5.47 13.10
C GLN A 32 -30.98 4.92 11.84
N ASN A 33 -31.67 3.77 11.93
CA ASN A 33 -32.40 3.19 10.80
C ASN A 33 -33.47 4.14 10.20
N ARG A 34 -34.08 4.99 11.01
CA ARG A 34 -35.05 5.97 10.53
C ARG A 34 -34.35 7.11 9.78
N LEU A 35 -33.22 7.58 10.31
CA LEU A 35 -32.37 8.57 9.65
C LEU A 35 -31.89 8.07 8.28
N LEU A 36 -31.37 6.83 8.22
CA LEU A 36 -30.93 6.18 6.98
C LEU A 36 -32.06 6.07 5.95
N LYS A 37 -33.27 5.72 6.39
CA LYS A 37 -34.43 5.66 5.50
C LYS A 37 -34.76 7.03 4.89
N ILE A 38 -34.73 8.08 5.70
CA ILE A 38 -34.98 9.46 5.23
C ILE A 38 -33.90 9.90 4.23
N ALA A 39 -32.62 9.65 4.55
CA ALA A 39 -31.51 9.98 3.66
C ALA A 39 -31.64 9.25 2.32
N ARG A 40 -31.98 7.95 2.35
CA ARG A 40 -32.17 7.15 1.14
C ARG A 40 -33.31 7.65 0.27
N GLU A 41 -34.45 8.00 0.86
CA GLU A 41 -35.58 8.59 0.14
C GLU A 41 -35.20 9.94 -0.46
N GLY A 42 -34.58 10.83 0.33
CA GLY A 42 -34.12 12.14 -0.13
C GLY A 42 -33.04 12.07 -1.21
N GLY A 43 -32.18 11.05 -1.19
CA GLY A 43 -31.07 10.90 -2.14
C GLY A 43 -31.52 10.52 -3.54
N GLN A 44 -32.77 10.07 -3.70
CA GLN A 44 -33.40 9.82 -5.01
C GLN A 44 -34.10 11.07 -5.58
N MET A 45 -34.08 12.19 -4.86
CA MET A 45 -34.81 13.41 -5.22
C MET A 45 -33.88 14.49 -5.75
N THR A 46 -34.38 15.32 -6.67
CA THR A 46 -33.67 16.51 -7.11
C THR A 46 -33.80 17.64 -6.07
N PRO A 47 -32.92 18.66 -6.09
CA PRO A 47 -33.10 19.85 -5.27
C PRO A 47 -34.47 20.53 -5.46
N ALA A 48 -35.02 20.49 -6.68
CA ALA A 48 -36.34 21.05 -6.98
C ALA A 48 -37.48 20.25 -6.33
N ASP A 49 -37.33 18.93 -6.17
CA ASP A 49 -38.32 18.09 -5.49
C ASP A 49 -38.27 18.32 -3.98
N LEU A 50 -37.07 18.39 -3.39
CA LEU A 50 -36.89 18.72 -1.99
C LEU A 50 -37.44 20.13 -1.66
N ALA A 51 -37.32 21.08 -2.60
CA ALA A 51 -37.86 22.42 -2.46
C ALA A 51 -39.41 22.48 -2.42
N LYS A 52 -40.12 21.39 -2.78
CA LYS A 52 -41.58 21.31 -2.65
C LYS A 52 -42.03 20.85 -1.26
N PHE A 53 -41.14 20.29 -0.44
CA PHE A 53 -41.49 19.84 0.91
C PHE A 53 -41.81 21.02 1.83
N GLU A 54 -42.67 20.77 2.82
CA GLU A 54 -42.82 21.68 3.95
C GLU A 54 -41.48 21.88 4.67
N VAL A 55 -41.30 23.05 5.29
CA VAL A 55 -40.01 23.52 5.80
C VAL A 55 -39.35 22.50 6.74
N GLN A 56 -40.11 21.97 7.70
CA GLN A 56 -39.58 21.01 8.69
C GLN A 56 -39.11 19.70 8.03
N ARG A 57 -39.93 19.12 7.15
CA ARG A 57 -39.56 17.89 6.44
C ARG A 57 -38.36 18.12 5.53
N ARG A 58 -38.30 19.26 4.85
CA ARG A 58 -37.17 19.62 3.99
C ARG A 58 -35.86 19.63 4.77
N TYR A 59 -35.82 20.35 5.89
CA TYR A 59 -34.60 20.41 6.72
C TYR A 59 -34.27 19.06 7.35
N ALA A 60 -35.25 18.31 7.83
CA ALA A 60 -35.02 16.95 8.34
C ALA A 60 -34.39 16.04 7.28
N THR A 61 -34.88 16.10 6.03
CA THR A 61 -34.31 15.34 4.92
C THR A 61 -32.90 15.80 4.55
N LEU A 62 -32.65 17.12 4.48
CA LEU A 62 -31.33 17.67 4.19
C LEU A 62 -30.29 17.33 5.26
N VAL A 63 -30.67 17.39 6.53
CA VAL A 63 -29.81 16.98 7.66
C VAL A 63 -29.49 15.49 7.57
N ALA A 64 -30.49 14.64 7.31
CA ALA A 64 -30.27 13.22 7.12
C ALA A 64 -29.32 12.93 5.95
N LEU A 65 -29.48 13.63 4.82
CA LEU A 65 -28.58 13.55 3.67
C LEU A 65 -27.16 13.98 3.99
N ALA A 66 -26.99 15.07 4.75
CA ALA A 66 -25.67 15.55 5.14
C ALA A 66 -24.96 14.57 6.08
N ILE A 67 -25.66 13.99 7.06
CA ILE A 67 -25.10 12.99 7.97
C ILE A 67 -24.67 11.74 7.19
N GLU A 68 -25.53 11.23 6.32
CA GLU A 68 -25.22 10.05 5.50
C GLU A 68 -24.09 10.33 4.50
N GLY A 69 -24.06 11.54 3.92
CA GLY A 69 -23.00 11.99 3.04
C GLY A 69 -21.65 12.07 3.76
N MET A 70 -21.63 12.60 4.99
CA MET A 70 -20.42 12.61 5.83
C MET A 70 -19.92 11.20 6.14
N ALA A 71 -20.82 10.28 6.53
CA ALA A 71 -20.47 8.89 6.77
C ALA A 71 -19.88 8.23 5.52
N THR A 72 -20.56 8.37 4.38
CA THR A 72 -20.12 7.83 3.09
C THR A 72 -18.73 8.33 2.70
N VAL A 73 -18.49 9.65 2.76
CA VAL A 73 -17.17 10.22 2.41
C VAL A 73 -16.10 9.78 3.40
N THR A 74 -16.44 9.61 4.68
CA THR A 74 -15.52 9.09 5.70
C THR A 74 -15.09 7.67 5.37
N ASP A 75 -16.03 6.79 5.03
CA ASP A 75 -15.74 5.41 4.62
C ASP A 75 -14.87 5.39 3.35
N GLU A 76 -15.18 6.22 2.35
CA GLU A 76 -14.35 6.35 1.14
C GLU A 76 -12.90 6.76 1.46
N ILE A 77 -12.69 7.66 2.44
CA ILE A 77 -11.36 8.08 2.89
C ILE A 77 -10.61 6.91 3.54
N ILE A 78 -11.27 6.16 4.42
CA ILE A 78 -10.69 5.00 5.11
C ILE A 78 -10.29 3.93 4.07
N ASP A 79 -11.19 3.58 3.15
CA ASP A 79 -10.90 2.62 2.08
C ASP A 79 -9.74 3.06 1.18
N LEU A 80 -9.65 4.36 0.92
CA LEU A 80 -8.55 4.93 0.14
C LEU A 80 -7.24 4.88 0.92
N HIS A 81 -7.25 5.18 2.21
CA HIS A 81 -6.12 5.07 3.12
C HIS A 81 -5.57 3.63 3.11
N ASP A 82 -6.42 2.64 3.35
CA ASP A 82 -6.02 1.22 3.40
C ASP A 82 -5.39 0.76 2.09
N ARG A 83 -5.95 1.18 0.95
CA ARG A 83 -5.38 0.87 -0.37
C ARG A 83 -4.02 1.52 -0.60
N ILE A 84 -3.82 2.76 -0.13
CA ILE A 84 -2.52 3.45 -0.24
C ILE A 84 -1.47 2.72 0.61
N ILE A 85 -1.81 2.43 1.88
CA ILE A 85 -0.94 1.73 2.81
C ILE A 85 -0.59 0.33 2.29
N GLY A 86 -1.57 -0.45 1.83
CA GLY A 86 -1.35 -1.77 1.27
C GLY A 86 -0.40 -1.76 0.06
N LYS A 87 -0.51 -0.75 -0.81
CA LYS A 87 0.43 -0.59 -1.93
C LYS A 87 1.85 -0.27 -1.47
N LEU A 88 2.02 0.59 -0.46
CA LEU A 88 3.33 0.93 0.09
C LEU A 88 4.02 -0.30 0.71
N PHE A 89 3.30 -1.08 1.51
CA PHE A 89 3.83 -2.30 2.10
C PHE A 89 4.18 -3.35 1.04
N ASN A 90 3.34 -3.53 0.03
CA ASN A 90 3.63 -4.46 -1.07
C ASN A 90 4.87 -4.03 -1.86
N ALA A 91 5.04 -2.73 -2.11
CA ALA A 91 6.25 -2.22 -2.76
C ALA A 91 7.50 -2.48 -1.93
N ALA A 92 7.45 -2.21 -0.61
CA ALA A 92 8.55 -2.47 0.31
C ALA A 92 8.90 -3.97 0.38
N LYS A 93 7.89 -4.84 0.51
CA LYS A 93 8.05 -6.30 0.53
C LYS A 93 8.70 -6.81 -0.76
N ASN A 94 8.24 -6.33 -1.92
CA ASN A 94 8.80 -6.72 -3.21
C ASN A 94 10.25 -6.27 -3.35
N LYS A 95 10.57 -5.04 -2.93
CA LYS A 95 11.95 -4.53 -2.94
C LYS A 95 12.87 -5.36 -2.05
N HIS A 96 12.43 -5.67 -0.82
CA HIS A 96 13.18 -6.52 0.09
C HIS A 96 13.39 -7.92 -0.48
N GLN A 97 12.35 -8.53 -1.03
CA GLN A 97 12.43 -9.86 -1.65
C GLN A 97 13.43 -9.89 -2.82
N GLN A 98 13.40 -8.88 -3.69
CA GLN A 98 14.36 -8.75 -4.80
C GLN A 98 15.80 -8.61 -4.29
N GLN A 99 16.03 -7.77 -3.26
CA GLN A 99 17.34 -7.57 -2.67
C GLN A 99 17.86 -8.84 -1.98
N PHE A 100 17.00 -9.56 -1.26
CA PHE A 100 17.33 -10.82 -0.63
C PHE A 100 17.68 -11.89 -1.66
N GLN A 101 16.90 -12.02 -2.74
CA GLN A 101 17.19 -12.93 -3.83
C GLN A 101 18.51 -12.60 -4.53
N ALA A 102 18.78 -11.32 -4.81
CA ALA A 102 20.02 -10.88 -5.42
C ALA A 102 21.24 -11.20 -4.52
N SER A 103 21.11 -10.94 -3.22
CA SER A 103 22.16 -11.24 -2.23
C SER A 103 22.38 -12.75 -2.09
N GLY A 104 21.30 -13.54 -2.02
CA GLY A 104 21.36 -15.00 -1.95
C GLY A 104 22.00 -15.62 -3.20
N LYS A 105 21.71 -15.07 -4.39
CA LYS A 105 22.38 -15.47 -5.63
C LYS A 105 23.87 -15.19 -5.58
N ALA A 106 24.26 -13.97 -5.18
CA ALA A 106 25.67 -13.59 -5.08
C ALA A 106 26.44 -14.46 -4.06
N ILE A 107 25.81 -14.81 -2.93
CA ILE A 107 26.39 -15.74 -1.95
C ILE A 107 26.58 -17.13 -2.56
N ASN A 108 25.56 -17.67 -3.23
CA ASN A 108 25.64 -18.99 -3.85
C ASN A 108 26.71 -19.04 -4.94
N ASP A 109 26.83 -17.98 -5.75
CA ASP A 109 27.86 -17.87 -6.78
C ASP A 109 29.28 -17.88 -6.14
N LYS A 110 29.49 -17.16 -5.02
CA LYS A 110 30.75 -17.21 -4.26
C LYS A 110 31.03 -18.59 -3.68
N VAL A 111 30.05 -19.24 -3.04
CA VAL A 111 30.22 -20.59 -2.46
C VAL A 111 30.56 -21.61 -3.54
N ARG A 112 29.87 -21.56 -4.69
CA ARG A 112 30.15 -22.41 -5.83
C ARG A 112 31.55 -22.17 -6.40
N MET A 113 31.98 -20.92 -6.47
CA MET A 113 33.35 -20.55 -6.88
C MET A 113 34.39 -21.18 -5.96
N TYR A 114 34.25 -21.00 -4.64
CA TYR A 114 35.17 -21.61 -3.67
C TYR A 114 35.15 -23.14 -3.69
N GLY A 115 34.00 -23.77 -3.95
CA GLY A 115 33.92 -25.21 -4.16
C GLY A 115 34.73 -25.70 -5.36
N ARG A 116 34.71 -24.97 -6.48
CA ARG A 116 35.53 -25.29 -7.67
C ARG A 116 37.02 -25.13 -7.40
N ILE A 117 37.41 -24.06 -6.70
CA ILE A 117 38.80 -23.84 -6.28
C ILE A 117 39.27 -24.98 -5.36
N GLY A 118 38.45 -25.34 -4.36
CA GLY A 118 38.75 -26.46 -3.47
C GLY A 118 38.95 -27.77 -4.22
N GLN A 119 38.10 -28.06 -5.21
CA GLN A 119 38.24 -29.25 -6.04
C GLN A 119 39.55 -29.24 -6.85
N ALA A 120 39.88 -28.13 -7.50
CA ALA A 120 41.14 -27.99 -8.25
C ALA A 120 42.38 -28.17 -7.36
N LEU A 121 42.34 -27.67 -6.12
CA LEU A 121 43.42 -27.86 -5.15
C LEU A 121 43.57 -29.30 -4.69
N ILE A 122 42.45 -30.02 -4.49
CA ILE A 122 42.48 -31.45 -4.14
C ILE A 122 43.11 -32.25 -5.28
N GLU A 123 42.73 -31.98 -6.53
CA GLU A 123 43.29 -32.64 -7.71
C GLU A 123 44.78 -32.35 -7.88
N ALA A 124 45.21 -31.09 -7.77
CA ALA A 124 46.62 -30.71 -7.84
C ALA A 124 47.47 -31.41 -6.77
N LYS A 125 46.94 -31.54 -5.55
CA LYS A 125 47.60 -32.28 -4.47
C LYS A 125 47.74 -33.77 -4.78
N GLN A 126 46.75 -34.38 -5.43
CA GLN A 126 46.78 -35.79 -5.82
C GLN A 126 47.74 -36.05 -6.98
N SER A 127 47.84 -35.13 -7.94
CA SER A 127 48.71 -35.24 -9.11
C SER A 127 50.14 -34.71 -8.88
N GLY A 128 50.41 -34.07 -7.74
CA GLY A 128 51.70 -33.43 -7.44
C GLY A 128 51.96 -32.16 -8.28
N SER A 129 50.90 -31.52 -8.78
CA SER A 129 50.98 -30.30 -9.60
C SER A 129 50.98 -29.04 -8.74
N ASP A 130 51.39 -27.89 -9.31
CA ASP A 130 51.43 -26.61 -8.61
C ASP A 130 50.02 -26.13 -8.19
N PRO A 131 49.76 -25.90 -6.90
CA PRO A 131 48.47 -25.40 -6.41
C PRO A 131 48.10 -24.02 -6.95
N PHE A 132 49.07 -23.13 -7.21
CA PHE A 132 48.77 -21.78 -7.70
C PHE A 132 48.33 -21.79 -9.17
N ALA A 133 49.04 -22.54 -10.01
CA ALA A 133 48.62 -22.81 -11.38
C ALA A 133 47.22 -23.46 -11.45
N ALA A 134 46.86 -24.32 -10.50
CA ALA A 134 45.54 -24.94 -10.44
C ALA A 134 44.40 -23.95 -10.11
N ILE A 135 44.66 -22.94 -9.24
CA ILE A 135 43.72 -21.85 -8.99
C ILE A 135 43.57 -20.98 -10.23
N GLU A 136 44.68 -20.63 -10.89
CA GLU A 136 44.67 -19.80 -12.11
C GLU A 136 43.95 -20.47 -13.28
N ALA A 137 43.94 -21.80 -13.34
CA ALA A 137 43.16 -22.57 -14.31
C ALA A 137 41.64 -22.43 -14.10
N VAL A 138 41.19 -22.13 -12.87
CA VAL A 138 39.76 -21.87 -12.56
C VAL A 138 39.39 -20.41 -12.81
N MET A 139 40.27 -19.47 -12.44
CA MET A 139 40.08 -18.04 -12.69
C MET A 139 41.39 -17.25 -12.52
N PRO A 140 41.55 -16.07 -13.16
CA PRO A 140 42.75 -15.24 -13.00
C PRO A 140 43.03 -14.87 -11.54
N TRP A 141 44.32 -14.82 -11.16
CA TRP A 141 44.75 -14.54 -9.79
C TRP A 141 44.21 -13.21 -9.24
N ASP A 142 44.23 -12.15 -10.05
CA ASP A 142 43.70 -10.83 -9.65
C ASP A 142 42.21 -10.88 -9.32
N THR A 143 41.43 -11.63 -10.11
CA THR A 143 39.99 -11.82 -9.87
C THR A 143 39.76 -12.62 -8.60
N PHE A 144 40.60 -13.62 -8.33
CA PHE A 144 40.54 -14.38 -7.08
C PHE A 144 40.87 -13.49 -5.88
N ALA A 145 41.97 -12.72 -5.92
CA ALA A 145 42.37 -11.81 -4.84
C ALA A 145 41.26 -10.78 -4.53
N ALA A 146 40.64 -10.22 -5.56
CA ALA A 146 39.50 -9.31 -5.43
C ALA A 146 38.22 -9.98 -4.87
N SER A 147 38.12 -11.31 -4.93
CA SER A 147 36.94 -12.05 -4.43
C SER A 147 36.98 -12.33 -2.92
N VAL A 148 38.17 -12.29 -2.32
CA VAL A 148 38.44 -12.55 -0.89
C VAL A 148 38.60 -11.26 -0.08
N THR A 149 38.75 -10.12 -0.76
CA THR A 149 38.85 -8.76 -0.16
C THR A 149 37.50 -8.06 -0.22
#